data_AF-A0A9D7R2Z1-F1
#
_entry.id   AF-A0A9D7R2Z1-F1
#
_cell.length_a   1.000
_cell.length_b   1.000
_cell.length_c   1.000
_cell.angle_alpha   90.00
_cell.angle_beta   90.00
_cell.angle_gamma   90.00
#
_symmetry.space_group_name_H-M   'P 1'
#
loop_
_entity.id
_entity.type
_entity.pdbx_description
1 polymer ?
#
loop_
_entity_poly.entity_id
_entity_poly.type
_entity_poly.pdbx_seq_one_letter_code
_entity_poly.pdbx_strand_id
1 'polypeptide(L)'
;MSLRFSKDDCRTWNYHLMSNCYFDAVTFHKGIGTAVDDCGNVLRATSNGLNWTQISNIDVLQFPNQFNGLVSHDSNLFVCNYQGELVKSTNDGFN
;
A
#
# COMPACT_ATOMS: atom_id res chain seq x y z
N MET A 1 7.32 8.96 -8.67
CA MET A 1 5.88 8.59 -8.77
C MET A 1 5.16 9.11 -7.54
N SER A 2 3.97 9.70 -7.66
CA SER A 2 3.23 10.30 -6.52
C SER A 2 1.79 9.79 -6.47
N LEU A 3 1.32 9.35 -5.30
CA LEU A 3 -0.07 8.97 -5.06
C LEU A 3 -0.94 10.24 -4.87
N ARG A 4 -2.10 10.34 -5.53
CA ARG A 4 -3.05 11.44 -5.32
C ARG A 4 -4.49 10.93 -5.18
N PHE A 5 -5.28 11.58 -4.33
CA PHE A 5 -6.71 11.32 -4.16
C PHE A 5 -7.51 12.63 -4.32
N SER A 6 -8.75 12.52 -4.79
CA SER A 6 -9.71 13.62 -4.91
C SER A 6 -10.97 13.33 -4.09
N LYS A 7 -11.62 14.40 -3.60
CA LYS A 7 -12.87 14.34 -2.82
C LYS A 7 -14.07 15.01 -3.50
N ASP A 8 -13.90 15.41 -4.76
CA ASP A 8 -14.78 16.37 -5.43
C ASP A 8 -14.88 16.14 -6.94
N ASP A 9 -14.93 14.87 -7.36
CA ASP A 9 -14.95 14.44 -8.77
C ASP A 9 -13.69 14.89 -9.55
N CYS A 10 -12.52 14.65 -8.97
CA CYS A 10 -11.22 14.99 -9.55
C CYS A 10 -10.95 16.50 -9.70
N ARG A 11 -11.69 17.36 -9.00
CA ARG A 11 -11.52 18.83 -9.10
C ARG A 11 -10.37 19.37 -8.25
N THR A 12 -10.06 18.74 -7.13
CA THR A 12 -8.92 19.08 -6.28
C THR A 12 -8.09 17.85 -5.93
N TRP A 13 -6.78 18.06 -5.87
CA TRP A 13 -5.80 17.02 -5.60
C TRP A 13 -4.88 17.48 -4.47
N ASN A 14 -4.82 16.69 -3.41
CA ASN A 14 -3.92 16.94 -2.28
C ASN A 14 -2.68 16.06 -2.44
N TYR A 15 -1.51 16.64 -2.16
CA TYR A 15 -0.24 15.93 -2.21
C TYR A 15 0.19 15.51 -0.82
N HIS A 16 0.57 14.25 -0.68
CA HIS A 16 1.11 13.71 0.56
C HIS A 16 2.43 13.00 0.27
N LEU A 17 3.51 13.47 0.91
CA LEU A 17 4.79 12.76 0.99
C LEU A 17 4.70 11.78 2.15
N MET A 18 4.73 10.50 1.84
CA MET A 18 4.56 9.42 2.84
C MET A 18 5.76 8.47 2.86
N SER A 19 6.58 8.53 1.82
CA SER A 19 7.80 7.75 1.64
C SER A 19 8.72 8.54 0.71
N ASN A 20 10.03 8.34 0.83
CA ASN A 20 11.02 8.84 -0.13
C ASN A 20 11.20 7.91 -1.32
N CYS A 21 10.42 6.83 -1.36
CA CYS A 21 10.44 5.78 -2.35
C CYS A 21 9.29 5.94 -3.35
N TYR A 22 9.36 5.22 -4.48
CA TYR A 22 8.34 5.27 -5.51
C TYR A 22 7.21 4.28 -5.21
N PHE A 23 6.00 4.81 -5.09
CA PHE A 23 4.80 3.98 -4.99
C PHE A 23 4.53 3.28 -6.32
N ASP A 24 4.42 1.96 -6.28
CA ASP A 24 4.14 1.13 -7.45
C ASP A 24 2.67 0.71 -7.53
N ALA A 25 2.00 0.50 -6.39
CA ALA A 25 0.59 0.10 -6.37
C ALA A 25 -0.18 0.60 -5.15
N VAL A 26 -1.51 0.74 -5.33
CA VAL A 26 -2.47 1.09 -4.28
C VAL A 26 -3.77 0.30 -4.49
N THR A 27 -4.42 -0.12 -3.41
CA THR A 27 -5.77 -0.69 -3.43
C THR A 27 -6.61 -0.14 -2.29
N PHE A 28 -7.93 -0.24 -2.42
CA PHE A 28 -8.90 0.13 -1.39
C PHE A 28 -9.92 -0.98 -1.16
N HIS A 29 -10.22 -1.27 0.10
CA HIS A 29 -11.34 -2.11 0.51
C HIS A 29 -12.08 -1.45 1.68
N LYS A 30 -13.38 -1.16 1.53
CA LYS A 30 -14.24 -0.56 2.57
C LYS A 30 -13.63 0.67 3.26
N GLY A 31 -12.95 1.51 2.48
CA GLY A 31 -12.31 2.74 2.96
C GLY A 31 -10.99 2.53 3.72
N ILE A 32 -10.48 1.30 3.77
CA ILE A 32 -9.09 0.99 4.12
C ILE A 32 -8.28 1.03 2.83
N GLY A 33 -7.24 1.85 2.81
CA GLY A 33 -6.28 1.91 1.71
C GLY A 33 -5.03 1.11 2.06
N THR A 34 -4.47 0.42 1.08
CA THR A 34 -3.14 -0.20 1.19
C THR A 34 -2.31 0.25 0.00
N ALA A 35 -1.04 0.54 0.21
CA ALA A 35 -0.11 0.96 -0.83
C ALA A 35 1.24 0.29 -0.61
N VAL A 36 1.99 0.10 -1.69
CA VAL A 36 3.35 -0.45 -1.66
C VAL A 36 4.32 0.41 -2.44
N ASP A 37 5.59 0.39 -2.05
CA ASP A 37 6.66 1.12 -2.72
C ASP A 37 7.89 0.26 -3.02
N ASP A 38 8.76 0.83 -3.86
CA ASP A 38 9.98 0.20 -4.35
C ASP A 38 11.09 0.03 -3.28
N CYS A 39 10.87 0.52 -2.06
CA CYS A 39 11.72 0.24 -0.91
C CYS A 39 11.24 -0.95 -0.06
N GLY A 40 10.17 -1.62 -0.48
CA GLY A 40 9.58 -2.73 0.26
C GLY A 40 8.69 -2.27 1.43
N ASN A 41 8.19 -1.03 1.41
CA ASN A 41 7.24 -0.60 2.42
C ASN A 41 5.82 -1.01 2.02
N VAL A 42 5.04 -1.46 3.01
CA VAL A 42 3.57 -1.56 2.89
C VAL A 42 2.97 -0.49 3.78
N LEU A 43 2.16 0.40 3.22
CA LEU A 43 1.48 1.47 3.94
C LEU A 43 -0.02 1.19 3.99
N ARG A 44 -0.65 1.56 5.10
CA ARG A 44 -2.08 1.39 5.34
C ARG A 44 -2.72 2.71 5.73
N ALA A 45 -3.89 2.97 5.18
CA ALA A 45 -4.73 4.10 5.54
C ALA A 45 -6.10 3.66 6.00
N THR A 46 -6.69 4.49 6.86
CA THR A 46 -8.11 4.41 7.21
C THR A 46 -8.83 5.65 6.69
N SER A 47 -10.17 5.63 6.74
CA SER A 47 -11.00 6.78 6.38
C SER A 47 -10.76 7.30 4.96
N ASN A 48 -10.70 6.39 3.99
CA ASN A 48 -10.53 6.68 2.56
C ASN A 48 -9.23 7.42 2.21
N GLY A 49 -8.10 6.99 2.80
CA GLY A 49 -6.79 7.46 2.36
C GLY A 49 -6.37 8.80 2.95
N LEU A 50 -7.04 9.27 4.01
CA LEU A 50 -6.74 10.55 4.66
C LEU A 50 -5.39 10.55 5.38
N ASN A 51 -5.08 9.45 6.07
CA ASN A 51 -3.85 9.29 6.83
C ASN A 51 -3.29 7.90 6.57
N TRP A 52 -2.00 7.83 6.25
CA TRP A 52 -1.28 6.60 5.94
C TRP A 52 -0.19 6.35 6.96
N THR A 53 -0.01 5.09 7.35
CA THR A 53 1.01 4.62 8.28
C THR A 53 1.68 3.37 7.73
N GLN A 54 2.99 3.28 7.85
CA GLN A 54 3.73 2.08 7.47
C GLN A 54 3.40 0.90 8.39
N ILE A 55 3.22 -0.29 7.81
CA ILE A 55 3.11 -1.56 8.52
C ILE A 55 4.53 -2.10 8.73
N SER A 56 4.90 -2.38 9.97
CA SER A 56 6.28 -2.76 10.35
C SER A 56 6.53 -4.27 10.39
N ASN A 57 5.50 -5.10 10.29
CA ASN A 57 5.55 -6.54 10.59
C ASN A 57 5.32 -7.40 9.34
N ILE A 58 5.90 -7.02 8.21
CA ILE A 58 5.85 -7.83 6.99
C ILE A 58 7.09 -8.73 6.99
N ASP A 59 6.90 -10.01 7.32
CA ASP A 59 7.97 -11.02 7.23
C ASP A 59 8.24 -11.36 5.76
N VAL A 60 9.26 -10.73 5.17
CA VAL A 60 9.86 -11.09 3.87
C VAL A 60 11.30 -11.56 4.05
N LEU A 61 11.78 -12.43 3.16
CA LEU A 61 13.13 -12.99 3.28
C LEU A 61 14.17 -11.95 2.88
N GLN A 62 14.87 -11.39 3.89
CA GLN A 62 16.17 -10.68 3.92
C GLN A 62 16.56 -9.63 2.86
N PHE A 63 15.90 -9.53 1.73
CA PHE A 63 16.17 -8.52 0.71
C PHE A 63 15.03 -7.49 0.78
N PRO A 64 15.31 -6.20 1.03
CA PRO A 64 14.30 -5.15 1.03
C PRO A 64 13.81 -4.95 -0.40
N ASN A 65 12.83 -5.76 -0.78
CA ASN A 65 12.45 -5.94 -2.17
C ASN A 65 11.23 -5.10 -2.49
N GLN A 66 11.47 -4.17 -3.40
CA GLN A 66 10.56 -3.50 -4.33
C GLN A 66 9.21 -4.21 -4.50
N PHE A 67 8.25 -3.90 -3.61
CA PHE A 67 6.90 -4.40 -3.74
C PHE A 67 6.22 -3.68 -4.89
N ASN A 68 5.86 -4.44 -5.91
CA ASN A 68 5.35 -3.90 -7.17
C ASN A 68 3.93 -4.37 -7.48
N GLY A 69 3.47 -5.44 -6.84
CA GLY A 69 2.12 -5.95 -6.98
C GLY A 69 1.35 -5.89 -5.67
N LEU A 70 0.11 -5.39 -5.75
CA LEU A 70 -0.81 -5.33 -4.62
C LEU A 70 -2.24 -5.58 -5.11
N VAL A 71 -2.93 -6.53 -4.49
CA VAL A 71 -4.36 -6.77 -4.72
C VAL A 71 -5.07 -7.04 -3.40
N SER A 72 -6.32 -6.58 -3.30
CA SER A 72 -7.22 -6.87 -2.19
C SER A 72 -8.46 -7.62 -2.66
N HIS A 73 -8.94 -8.53 -1.82
CA HIS A 73 -10.26 -9.15 -1.96
C HIS A 73 -10.81 -9.49 -0.58
N ASP A 74 -11.97 -8.90 -0.24
CA ASP A 74 -12.46 -8.85 1.13
C ASP A 74 -11.37 -8.36 2.10
N SER A 75 -11.16 -9.04 3.22
CA SER A 75 -10.10 -8.72 4.17
C SER A 75 -8.73 -9.29 3.80
N ASN A 76 -8.61 -9.96 2.64
CA ASN A 76 -7.32 -10.49 2.20
C ASN A 76 -6.56 -9.45 1.39
N LEU A 77 -5.26 -9.37 1.64
CA LEU A 77 -4.30 -8.65 0.81
C LEU A 77 -3.24 -9.63 0.33
N PHE A 78 -2.83 -9.47 -0.93
CA PHE A 78 -1.71 -10.19 -1.50
C PHE A 78 -0.74 -9.15 -2.05
N VAL A 79 0.51 -9.26 -1.62
CA VAL A 79 1.61 -8.40 -2.04
C VAL A 79 2.70 -9.28 -2.62
N CYS A 80 3.26 -8.86 -3.74
CA CYS A 80 4.42 -9.53 -4.33
C CYS A 80 5.52 -8.53 -4.70
N ASN A 81 6.72 -9.06 -4.92
CA ASN A 81 7.89 -8.30 -5.35
C ASN A 81 8.54 -8.90 -6.61
N TYR A 82 9.54 -8.21 -7.16
CA TYR A 82 10.29 -8.63 -8.34
C TYR A 82 11.08 -9.94 -8.15
N GLN A 83 11.30 -10.38 -6.92
CA GLN A 83 12.03 -11.60 -6.56
C GLN A 83 11.11 -12.82 -6.50
N GLY A 84 9.81 -12.63 -6.75
CA GLY A 84 8.82 -13.71 -6.77
C GLY A 84 8.31 -14.10 -5.40
N GLU A 85 8.62 -13.33 -4.36
CA GLU A 85 8.00 -13.53 -3.04
C GLU A 85 6.55 -13.06 -3.07
N LEU A 86 5.69 -13.78 -2.37
CA LEU A 86 4.29 -13.43 -2.18
C LEU A 86 3.98 -13.52 -0.69
N VAL A 87 3.54 -12.39 -0.13
CA VAL A 87 3.05 -12.31 1.25
C VAL A 87 1.55 -12.04 1.24
N LYS A 88 0.88 -12.58 2.25
CA LYS A 88 -0.57 -12.52 2.37
C LYS A 88 -0.96 -12.02 3.75
N SER A 89 -1.86 -11.05 3.78
CA SER A 89 -2.64 -10.71 4.96
C SER A 89 -4.06 -11.26 4.84
N THR A 90 -4.69 -11.63 5.97
CA THR A 90 -6.09 -12.07 6.03
C THR A 90 -6.99 -11.09 6.81
N ASN A 91 -6.45 -9.96 7.24
CA ASN A 91 -7.09 -9.01 8.13
C ASN A 91 -6.82 -7.55 7.72
N ASP A 92 -7.04 -7.20 6.45
CA ASP A 92 -6.89 -5.82 5.95
C ASP A 92 -5.50 -5.19 6.22
N GLY A 93 -4.46 -6.03 6.24
CA GLY A 93 -3.08 -5.59 6.40
C GLY A 93 -2.70 -5.28 7.85
N PHE A 94 -3.41 -5.84 8.83
CA PHE A 94 -2.96 -5.79 10.21
C PHE A 94 -1.81 -6.77 10.46
N ASN A 95 -1.84 -7.96 9.85
CA ASN A 95 -0.78 -8.99 9.86
C ASN A 95 -0.74 -9.74 8.52
#